data_AF-A0A353C1N1-F1
#
_entry.id   AF-A0A353C1N1-F1
#
_cell.length_a   1.000
_cell.length_b   1.000
_cell.length_c   1.000
_cell.angle_alpha   90.00
_cell.angle_beta   90.00
_cell.angle_gamma   90.00
#
_symmetry.space_group_name_H-M   'P 1'
#
loop_
_entity.id
_entity.type
_entity.pdbx_description
1 polymer ?
#
loop_
_entity_poly.entity_id
_entity_poly.type
_entity_poly.pdbx_seq_one_letter_code
_entity_poly.pdbx_strand_id
1 'polypeptide(L)'
;MGMSIMSIRRFAKRLLAPVIIVLVVAMMVGVFYIGFPAMTKPSTGYVGPSIKVNGQKLSDEDFNNYMMQASQQASQFAQYGMTYSDAQIRDTAINMAIQNMAFDQEMQKVKSKIKVSGSDIDALIKKYLPTEEELQSFMERQGFASKNDLKKAVRKDLERQKFIQYKAHQLKVTVSRAEILGQLEQITVSHILIGLKDGNNKPRTDGQALQLANEVYQKATAGGDFAQLAKQYSDDPGSKDKGGVYGPMPTGQFKTSMDKQFVDASLALKAGQISKPVKTQFGYHIIRLDAEGLPTGTDYKEQYKQVRNNLLIQKVQGSPAYTDWVKKIALQAQKNMEIIDPGLRAYRLKSESKWAESAKAYEKALTKGYYKNRADTYIDASDVYLQLKQPKSAIALLKKAPAAATDAIDYQVALANAYKVNNEAAKGQSILVKYGQSHADDVKIHSTLKDVYTSWGLTALAAQETQTLADLQKKEQENLQKYQQGLQQQAPGAAANNPSAQPAAATPAPVKK
;
A
#
# COMPACT_ATOMS: atom_id res chain seq x y z
N MET A 1 -32.86 17.96 2.47
CA MET A 1 -32.15 19.04 1.74
C MET A 1 -31.43 18.41 0.55
N GLY A 2 -32.00 18.53 -0.64
CA GLY A 2 -31.46 17.93 -1.86
C GLY A 2 -30.30 18.76 -2.42
N MET A 3 -29.15 18.12 -2.64
CA MET A 3 -28.07 18.73 -3.40
C MET A 3 -28.49 18.91 -4.85
N SER A 4 -28.37 20.14 -5.37
CA SER A 4 -28.61 20.48 -6.78
C SER A 4 -27.72 19.63 -7.72
N ILE A 5 -28.23 19.26 -8.90
CA ILE A 5 -27.48 18.55 -9.96
C ILE A 5 -26.17 19.27 -10.33
N MET A 6 -26.12 20.60 -10.12
CA MET A 6 -24.92 21.43 -10.32
C MET A 6 -23.83 21.22 -9.24
N SER A 7 -24.20 20.77 -8.03
CA SER A 7 -23.25 20.41 -6.97
C SER A 7 -22.73 18.98 -7.12
N ILE A 8 -23.52 18.05 -7.67
CA ILE A 8 -23.08 16.68 -7.99
C ILE A 8 -22.06 16.70 -9.14
N ARG A 9 -22.27 17.52 -10.19
CA ARG A 9 -21.28 17.70 -11.29
C ARG A 9 -19.95 18.30 -10.80
N ARG A 10 -19.99 19.26 -9.87
CA ARG A 10 -18.78 19.81 -9.24
C ARG A 10 -18.11 18.79 -8.33
N PHE A 11 -18.87 18.00 -7.60
CA PHE A 11 -18.37 16.96 -6.70
C PHE A 11 -17.72 15.79 -7.46
N ALA A 12 -18.34 15.30 -8.54
CA ALA A 12 -17.78 14.24 -9.38
C ALA A 12 -16.53 14.68 -10.17
N LYS A 13 -16.51 15.90 -10.73
CA LYS A 13 -15.28 16.47 -11.33
C LYS A 13 -14.18 16.68 -10.28
N ARG A 14 -14.52 17.12 -9.06
CA ARG A 14 -13.58 17.29 -7.95
C ARG A 14 -13.08 15.97 -7.35
N LEU A 15 -13.75 14.84 -7.56
CA LEU A 15 -13.28 13.52 -7.12
C LEU A 15 -12.49 12.79 -8.22
N LEU A 16 -12.93 12.85 -9.48
CA LEU A 16 -12.29 12.13 -10.59
C LEU A 16 -11.05 12.84 -11.14
N ALA A 17 -11.04 14.17 -11.21
CA ALA A 17 -9.86 14.90 -11.67
C ALA A 17 -8.63 14.67 -10.79
N PRO A 18 -8.69 14.76 -9.43
CA PRO A 18 -7.52 14.45 -8.61
C PRO A 18 -7.13 12.97 -8.65
N VAL A 19 -8.05 12.01 -8.84
CA VAL A 19 -7.70 10.58 -8.97
C VAL A 19 -6.94 10.31 -10.27
N ILE A 20 -7.36 10.90 -11.39
CA ILE A 20 -6.67 10.79 -12.69
C ILE A 20 -5.32 11.52 -12.64
N ILE A 21 -5.26 12.71 -12.04
CA ILE A 21 -3.99 13.45 -11.86
C ILE A 21 -3.03 12.65 -10.95
N VAL A 22 -3.52 12.03 -9.87
CA VAL A 22 -2.71 11.17 -9.00
C VAL A 22 -2.17 9.95 -9.75
N LEU A 23 -2.98 9.28 -10.59
CA LEU A 23 -2.51 8.14 -11.39
C LEU A 23 -1.49 8.54 -12.47
N VAL A 24 -1.72 9.67 -13.15
CA VAL A 24 -0.82 10.18 -14.18
C VAL A 24 0.50 10.68 -13.55
N VAL A 25 0.46 11.28 -12.37
CA VAL A 25 1.67 11.69 -11.65
C VAL A 25 2.37 10.50 -10.97
N ALA A 26 1.65 9.50 -10.48
CA ALA A 26 2.24 8.25 -9.98
C ALA A 26 2.97 7.49 -11.10
N MET A 27 2.45 7.52 -12.34
CA MET A 27 3.14 7.03 -13.53
C MET A 27 4.34 7.90 -13.92
N MET A 28 4.31 9.22 -13.69
CA MET A 28 5.43 10.13 -13.99
C MET A 28 6.60 10.05 -13.03
N VAL A 29 6.36 9.78 -11.75
CA VAL A 29 7.40 9.81 -10.70
C VAL A 29 7.83 8.38 -10.32
N GLY A 30 7.30 7.35 -11.00
CA GLY A 30 7.55 5.95 -10.60
C GLY A 30 7.09 5.65 -9.17
N VAL A 31 6.12 6.41 -8.65
CA VAL A 31 5.66 6.39 -7.25
C VAL A 31 4.65 5.26 -7.02
N PHE A 32 4.91 4.08 -7.61
CA PHE A 32 4.39 2.84 -7.02
C PHE A 32 5.30 2.36 -5.88
N TYR A 33 6.51 2.92 -5.73
CA TYR A 33 7.50 2.48 -4.74
C TYR A 33 7.82 3.48 -3.63
N ILE A 34 7.40 4.74 -3.73
CA ILE A 34 7.52 5.69 -2.62
C ILE A 34 6.21 5.59 -1.85
N GLY A 35 6.21 4.81 -0.78
CA GLY A 35 5.09 4.79 0.17
C GLY A 35 4.72 6.22 0.55
N PHE A 36 3.43 6.47 0.77
CA PHE A 36 2.92 7.76 1.23
C PHE A 36 3.90 8.40 2.21
N PRO A 37 4.47 9.59 1.93
CA PRO A 37 5.13 10.33 2.97
C PRO A 37 4.08 10.61 4.02
N ALA A 38 4.31 10.10 5.22
CA ALA A 38 3.41 10.34 6.33
C ALA A 38 3.21 11.86 6.50
N MET A 39 1.95 12.30 6.65
CA MET A 39 1.59 13.70 6.90
C MET A 39 2.24 14.26 8.19
N THR A 40 2.84 13.38 8.98
CA THR A 40 3.75 13.71 10.07
C THR A 40 5.03 12.89 9.89
N LYS A 41 6.21 13.50 10.00
CA LYS A 41 7.46 12.73 10.11
C LYS A 41 7.29 11.79 11.31
N PRO A 42 7.18 10.46 11.14
CA PRO A 42 7.12 9.58 12.28
C PRO A 42 8.48 9.72 12.96
N SER A 43 8.51 10.29 14.16
CA SER A 43 9.70 10.17 14.98
C SER A 43 9.75 8.72 15.42
N THR A 44 10.49 7.92 14.66
CA THR A 44 10.92 6.57 15.10
C THR A 44 11.79 6.67 16.36
N GLY A 45 12.14 7.87 16.82
CA GLY A 45 13.12 8.15 17.87
C GLY A 45 14.55 7.85 17.45
N TYR A 46 14.75 7.35 16.22
CA TYR A 46 16.03 6.89 15.72
C TYR A 46 16.85 8.07 15.18
N VAL A 47 18.09 8.21 15.67
CA VAL A 47 19.01 9.31 15.38
C VAL A 47 20.38 8.75 15.01
N GLY A 48 20.89 9.15 13.85
CA GLY A 48 22.21 8.84 13.34
C GLY A 48 22.24 7.80 12.20
N PRO A 49 23.27 7.83 11.34
CA PRO A 49 23.38 6.92 10.21
C PRO A 49 23.49 5.48 10.73
N SER A 50 22.59 4.59 10.28
CA SER A 50 22.57 3.19 10.72
C SER A 50 23.68 2.36 10.09
N ILE A 51 23.94 2.61 8.81
CA ILE A 51 24.88 1.84 8.00
C ILE A 51 25.72 2.73 7.09
N LYS A 52 26.88 2.23 6.67
CA LYS A 52 27.53 2.64 5.41
C LYS A 52 27.47 1.49 4.44
N VAL A 53 27.44 1.81 3.15
CA VAL A 53 27.53 0.85 2.06
C VAL A 53 28.56 1.38 1.06
N ASN A 54 29.63 0.64 0.83
CA ASN A 54 30.77 1.10 0.02
C ASN A 54 31.32 2.47 0.49
N GLY A 55 31.41 2.67 1.80
CA GLY A 55 31.91 3.92 2.42
C GLY A 55 30.92 5.08 2.45
N GLN A 56 29.81 5.02 1.70
CA GLN A 56 28.76 6.04 1.74
C GLN A 56 27.84 5.81 2.94
N LYS A 57 27.64 6.83 3.78
CA LYS A 57 26.70 6.78 4.91
C LYS A 57 25.26 6.90 4.41
N LEU A 58 24.36 6.08 4.97
CA LEU A 58 22.92 6.26 4.84
C LEU A 58 22.47 7.43 5.72
N SER A 59 21.66 8.35 5.20
CA SER A 59 21.13 9.44 6.02
C SER A 59 20.06 8.93 7.00
N ASP A 60 19.91 9.63 8.13
CA ASP A 60 18.89 9.31 9.15
C ASP A 60 17.48 9.37 8.56
N GLU A 61 17.24 10.35 7.70
CA GLU A 61 15.97 10.54 7.00
C GLU A 61 15.68 9.35 6.07
N ASP A 62 16.66 8.94 5.25
CA ASP A 62 16.50 7.78 4.37
C ASP A 62 16.28 6.50 5.16
N PHE A 63 17.04 6.29 6.26
CA PHE A 63 16.84 5.11 7.09
C PHE A 63 15.44 5.08 7.72
N ASN A 64 14.96 6.21 8.22
CA ASN A 64 13.61 6.31 8.78
C ASN A 64 12.52 6.05 7.71
N ASN A 65 12.76 6.46 6.47
CA ASN A 65 11.86 6.14 5.36
C ASN A 65 11.83 4.63 5.08
N TYR A 66 12.99 3.94 5.06
CA TYR A 66 13.03 2.49 4.92
C TYR A 66 12.42 1.75 6.12
N MET A 67 12.58 2.29 7.33
CA MET A 67 11.93 1.76 8.53
C MET A 67 10.40 1.84 8.44
N MET A 68 9.87 2.97 7.97
CA MET A 68 8.44 3.13 7.74
C MET A 68 7.94 2.14 6.68
N GLN A 69 8.67 1.97 5.58
CA GLN A 69 8.31 1.00 4.54
C GLN A 69 8.33 -0.44 5.05
N ALA A 70 9.35 -0.83 5.80
CA ALA A 70 9.44 -2.15 6.42
C ALA A 70 8.32 -2.37 7.45
N SER A 71 7.98 -1.35 8.24
CA SER A 71 6.87 -1.41 9.20
C SER A 71 5.52 -1.55 8.52
N GLN A 72 5.27 -0.80 7.43
CA GLN A 72 4.06 -0.95 6.62
C GLN A 72 3.96 -2.36 6.02
N GLN A 73 5.08 -2.93 5.54
CA GLN A 73 5.12 -4.29 5.05
C GLN A 73 4.79 -5.31 6.15
N ALA A 74 5.37 -5.15 7.35
CA ALA A 74 5.06 -6.00 8.50
C ALA A 74 3.58 -5.91 8.90
N SER A 75 3.00 -4.71 8.93
CA SER A 75 1.57 -4.51 9.23
C SER A 75 0.64 -5.15 8.20
N GLN A 76 1.01 -5.16 6.91
CA GLN A 76 0.25 -5.88 5.88
C GLN A 76 0.28 -7.40 6.09
N PHE A 77 1.34 -7.94 6.67
CA PHE A 77 1.42 -9.36 6.98
C PHE A 77 0.74 -9.72 8.32
N ALA A 78 0.57 -8.75 9.22
CA ALA A 78 -0.19 -8.93 10.46
C ALA A 78 -1.66 -9.32 10.21
N GLN A 79 -2.27 -8.88 9.11
CA GLN A 79 -3.63 -9.30 8.73
C GLN A 79 -3.73 -10.82 8.43
N TYR A 80 -2.60 -11.47 8.15
CA TYR A 80 -2.47 -12.92 7.94
C TYR A 80 -1.94 -13.64 9.19
N GLY A 81 -1.93 -12.99 10.36
CA GLY A 81 -1.46 -13.57 11.63
C GLY A 81 0.05 -13.61 11.82
N MET A 82 0.84 -12.99 10.94
CA MET A 82 2.30 -12.91 11.08
C MET A 82 2.70 -11.69 11.92
N THR A 83 3.52 -11.90 12.95
CA THR A 83 4.09 -10.82 13.78
C THR A 83 5.59 -10.68 13.51
N TYR A 84 6.06 -9.43 13.51
CA TYR A 84 7.48 -9.11 13.30
C TYR A 84 8.00 -8.32 14.49
N SER A 85 9.19 -8.69 14.97
CA SER A 85 9.90 -7.91 15.98
C SER A 85 10.44 -6.60 15.39
N ASP A 86 10.68 -5.61 16.25
CA ASP A 86 11.32 -4.36 15.85
C ASP A 86 12.68 -4.61 15.16
N ALA A 87 13.44 -5.60 15.64
CA ALA A 87 14.71 -5.96 15.03
C ALA A 87 14.57 -6.57 13.63
N GLN A 88 13.53 -7.38 13.38
CA GLN A 88 13.23 -7.90 12.03
C GLN A 88 12.80 -6.79 11.07
N ILE A 89 11.99 -5.83 11.53
CA ILE A 89 11.60 -4.66 10.74
C ILE A 89 12.84 -3.84 10.38
N ARG A 90 13.75 -3.64 11.33
CA ARG A 90 15.00 -2.92 11.07
C ARG A 90 15.93 -3.65 10.12
N ASP A 91 16.09 -4.95 10.25
CA ASP A 91 16.91 -5.73 9.31
C ASP A 91 16.33 -5.66 7.88
N THR A 92 15.00 -5.70 7.77
CA THR A 92 14.29 -5.48 6.51
C THR A 92 14.59 -4.09 5.93
N ALA A 93 14.53 -3.04 6.76
CA ALA A 93 14.87 -1.68 6.35
C ALA A 93 16.34 -1.54 5.89
N ILE A 94 17.28 -2.22 6.55
CA ILE A 94 18.69 -2.28 6.13
C ILE A 94 18.80 -2.93 4.74
N ASN A 95 18.12 -4.05 4.52
CA ASN A 95 18.19 -4.76 3.25
C ASN A 95 17.61 -3.91 2.10
N MET A 96 16.49 -3.21 2.35
CA MET A 96 15.93 -2.22 1.42
C MET A 96 16.92 -1.07 1.15
N ALA A 97 17.57 -0.56 2.19
CA ALA A 97 18.55 0.52 2.06
C ALA A 97 19.76 0.09 1.22
N ILE A 98 20.32 -1.10 1.49
CA ILE A 98 21.47 -1.64 0.73
C ILE A 98 21.13 -1.76 -0.74
N GLN A 99 19.97 -2.33 -1.08
CA GLN A 99 19.54 -2.48 -2.47
C GLN A 99 19.43 -1.12 -3.18
N ASN A 100 18.79 -0.15 -2.54
CA ASN A 100 18.62 1.19 -3.11
C ASN A 100 19.94 1.97 -3.20
N MET A 101 20.80 1.90 -2.18
CA MET A 101 22.12 2.53 -2.20
C MET A 101 23.01 1.92 -3.29
N ALA A 102 23.01 0.59 -3.43
CA ALA A 102 23.75 -0.08 -4.50
C ALA A 102 23.28 0.39 -5.88
N PHE A 103 21.97 0.46 -6.08
CA PHE A 103 21.39 0.96 -7.32
C PHE A 103 21.75 2.42 -7.60
N ASP A 104 21.60 3.30 -6.59
CA ASP A 104 21.91 4.72 -6.71
C ASP A 104 23.42 4.93 -6.98
N GLN A 105 24.30 4.11 -6.41
CA GLN A 105 25.74 4.14 -6.70
C GLN A 105 26.06 3.75 -8.15
N GLU A 106 25.43 2.70 -8.67
CA GLU A 106 25.55 2.33 -10.09
C GLU A 106 25.03 3.45 -11.01
N MET A 107 23.93 4.10 -10.62
CA MET A 107 23.39 5.26 -11.32
C MET A 107 24.39 6.44 -11.30
N GLN A 108 25.03 6.73 -10.17
CA GLN A 108 26.01 7.82 -10.06
C GLN A 108 27.24 7.60 -10.96
N LYS A 109 27.69 6.35 -11.18
CA LYS A 109 28.82 6.03 -12.08
C LYS A 109 28.60 6.52 -13.51
N VAL A 110 27.35 6.68 -13.93
CA VAL A 110 26.98 7.11 -15.28
C VAL A 110 26.19 8.42 -15.29
N LYS A 111 26.27 9.22 -14.22
CA LYS A 111 25.50 10.46 -14.04
C LYS A 111 25.55 11.40 -15.24
N SER A 112 26.72 11.55 -15.87
CA SER A 112 26.90 12.38 -17.07
C SER A 112 26.07 11.92 -18.26
N LYS A 113 25.77 10.62 -18.38
CA LYS A 113 24.97 10.02 -19.47
C LYS A 113 23.46 10.08 -19.23
N ILE A 114 23.03 10.32 -17.99
CA ILE A 114 21.61 10.28 -17.58
C ILE A 114 21.08 11.64 -17.12
N LYS A 115 21.85 12.72 -17.32
CA LYS A 115 21.50 14.08 -16.86
C LYS A 115 20.13 14.53 -17.37
N VAL A 116 19.38 15.21 -16.52
CA VAL A 116 18.07 15.80 -16.82
C VAL A 116 18.15 17.32 -16.62
N SER A 117 17.65 18.08 -17.59
CA SER A 117 17.69 19.54 -17.52
C SER A 117 16.61 20.08 -16.57
N GLY A 118 16.84 21.27 -16.00
CA GLY A 118 15.84 21.95 -15.16
C GLY A 118 14.58 22.32 -15.96
N SER A 119 14.74 22.74 -17.21
CA SER A 119 13.64 23.08 -18.10
C SER A 119 12.75 21.90 -18.43
N ASP A 120 13.32 20.68 -18.59
CA ASP A 120 12.51 19.47 -18.83
C ASP A 120 11.62 19.16 -17.62
N ILE A 121 12.14 19.35 -16.41
CA ILE A 121 11.40 19.14 -15.16
C ILE A 121 10.27 20.15 -15.03
N ASP A 122 10.56 21.42 -15.32
CA ASP A 122 9.56 22.49 -15.23
C ASP A 122 8.45 22.33 -16.28
N ALA A 123 8.82 21.95 -17.51
CA ALA A 123 7.86 21.62 -18.55
C ALA A 123 7.00 20.42 -18.17
N LEU A 124 7.58 19.40 -17.54
CA LEU A 124 6.84 18.23 -17.07
C LEU A 124 5.85 18.61 -15.97
N ILE A 125 6.30 19.32 -14.93
CA ILE A 125 5.42 19.77 -13.85
C ILE A 125 4.28 20.61 -14.42
N LYS A 126 4.56 21.58 -15.30
CA LYS A 126 3.53 22.42 -15.93
C LYS A 126 2.56 21.63 -16.81
N LYS A 127 3.04 20.59 -17.50
CA LYS A 127 2.20 19.77 -18.38
C LYS A 127 1.09 19.04 -17.61
N TYR A 128 1.39 18.59 -16.40
CA TYR A 128 0.50 17.69 -15.65
C TYR A 128 -0.10 18.31 -14.38
N LEU A 129 0.52 19.38 -13.88
CA LEU A 129 0.03 20.24 -12.80
C LEU A 129 0.02 21.69 -13.33
N PRO A 130 -0.83 22.00 -14.33
CA PRO A 130 -0.80 23.29 -15.02
C PRO A 130 -1.22 24.46 -14.14
N THR A 131 -2.02 24.23 -13.10
CA THR A 131 -2.46 25.28 -12.16
C THR A 131 -1.70 25.21 -10.83
N GLU A 132 -1.55 26.37 -10.18
CA GLU A 132 -0.95 26.43 -8.84
C GLU A 132 -1.81 25.68 -7.79
N GLU A 133 -3.14 25.64 -7.97
CA GLU A 133 -4.04 24.86 -7.09
C GLU A 133 -3.78 23.35 -7.21
N GLU A 134 -3.62 22.82 -8.43
CA GLU A 134 -3.28 21.41 -8.66
C GLU A 134 -1.90 21.07 -8.13
N LEU A 135 -0.91 21.94 -8.36
CA LEU A 135 0.45 21.77 -7.87
C LEU A 135 0.49 21.74 -6.34
N GLN A 136 -0.15 22.71 -5.68
CA GLN A 136 -0.22 22.79 -4.23
C GLN A 136 -0.95 21.58 -3.64
N SER A 137 -2.12 21.23 -4.20
CA SER A 137 -2.88 20.05 -3.80
C SER A 137 -2.08 18.75 -3.95
N PHE A 138 -1.31 18.63 -5.03
CA PHE A 138 -0.43 17.49 -5.25
C PHE A 138 0.69 17.45 -4.21
N MET A 139 1.36 18.58 -3.98
CA MET A 139 2.43 18.67 -2.98
C MET A 139 1.93 18.32 -1.57
N GLU A 140 0.78 18.83 -1.15
CA GLU A 140 0.16 18.52 0.15
C GLU A 140 -0.17 17.03 0.28
N ARG A 141 -0.85 16.46 -0.73
CA ARG A 141 -1.20 15.02 -0.72
C ARG A 141 0.02 14.11 -0.71
N GLN A 142 1.11 14.55 -1.34
CA GLN A 142 2.36 13.81 -1.46
C GLN A 142 3.44 14.30 -0.49
N GLY A 143 3.09 15.07 0.54
CA GLY A 143 4.01 15.48 1.61
C GLY A 143 5.24 16.26 1.17
N PHE A 144 5.22 16.92 0.00
CA PHE A 144 6.34 17.76 -0.45
C PHE A 144 6.29 19.11 0.24
N ALA A 145 7.33 19.44 1.01
CA ALA A 145 7.44 20.71 1.73
C ALA A 145 7.64 21.92 0.80
N SER A 146 8.18 21.72 -0.40
CA SER A 146 8.43 22.79 -1.35
C SER A 146 8.43 22.32 -2.81
N LYS A 147 8.22 23.26 -3.74
CA LYS A 147 8.40 23.04 -5.17
C LYS A 147 9.81 22.57 -5.53
N ASN A 148 10.82 23.01 -4.76
CA ASN A 148 12.20 22.56 -4.96
C ASN A 148 12.38 21.08 -4.61
N ASP A 149 11.73 20.60 -3.56
CA ASP A 149 11.79 19.17 -3.18
C ASP A 149 11.05 18.31 -4.19
N LEU A 150 9.90 18.78 -4.69
CA LEU A 150 9.24 18.15 -5.84
C LEU A 150 10.17 18.09 -7.07
N LYS A 151 10.80 19.21 -7.45
CA LYS A 151 11.74 19.23 -8.58
C LYS A 151 12.93 18.28 -8.39
N LYS A 152 13.44 18.12 -7.16
CA LYS A 152 14.50 17.15 -6.84
C LYS A 152 14.01 15.71 -7.01
N ALA A 153 12.80 15.40 -6.53
CA ALA A 153 12.19 14.08 -6.67
C ALA A 153 11.95 13.72 -8.14
N VAL A 154 11.33 14.63 -8.91
CA VAL A 154 11.11 14.46 -10.35
C VAL A 154 12.44 14.28 -11.10
N ARG A 155 13.48 15.07 -10.75
CA ARG A 155 14.82 14.88 -11.34
C ARG A 155 15.36 13.47 -11.06
N LYS A 156 15.33 13.03 -9.80
CA LYS A 156 15.85 11.72 -9.39
C LYS A 156 15.13 10.60 -10.12
N ASP A 157 13.81 10.70 -10.29
CA ASP A 157 13.03 9.71 -11.03
C ASP A 157 13.36 9.69 -12.53
N LEU A 158 13.42 10.85 -13.18
CA LEU A 158 13.79 10.93 -14.60
C LEU A 158 15.22 10.42 -14.86
N GLU A 159 16.16 10.72 -13.96
CA GLU A 159 17.53 10.18 -14.01
C GLU A 159 17.51 8.64 -13.86
N ARG A 160 16.69 8.11 -12.95
CA ARG A 160 16.48 6.67 -12.77
C ARG A 160 15.88 6.01 -14.02
N GLN A 161 14.86 6.61 -14.64
CA GLN A 161 14.28 6.11 -15.89
C GLN A 161 15.33 6.08 -17.01
N LYS A 162 16.12 7.16 -17.18
CA LYS A 162 17.22 7.21 -18.15
C LYS A 162 18.30 6.17 -17.84
N PHE A 163 18.60 5.93 -16.57
CA PHE A 163 19.55 4.89 -16.16
C PHE A 163 19.04 3.48 -16.48
N ILE A 164 17.75 3.21 -16.27
CA ILE A 164 17.14 1.93 -16.65
C ILE A 164 17.18 1.73 -18.16
N GLN A 165 16.90 2.77 -18.96
CA GLN A 165 17.06 2.73 -20.42
C GLN A 165 18.52 2.47 -20.83
N TYR A 166 19.48 3.14 -20.17
CA TYR A 166 20.91 2.88 -20.36
C TYR A 166 21.26 1.42 -20.05
N LYS A 167 20.71 0.85 -18.97
CA LYS A 167 20.88 -0.57 -18.61
C LYS A 167 20.21 -1.50 -19.63
N ALA A 168 19.07 -1.14 -20.19
CA ALA A 168 18.42 -1.92 -21.24
C ALA A 168 19.34 -2.10 -22.46
N HIS A 169 20.04 -1.04 -22.88
CA HIS A 169 21.05 -1.13 -23.94
C HIS A 169 22.22 -2.06 -23.56
N GLN A 170 22.74 -1.93 -22.34
CA GLN A 170 23.83 -2.80 -21.84
C GLN A 170 23.41 -4.28 -21.76
N LEU A 171 22.16 -4.53 -21.39
CA LEU A 171 21.57 -5.87 -21.27
C LEU A 171 20.94 -6.38 -22.57
N LYS A 172 21.06 -5.61 -23.67
CA LYS A 172 20.51 -5.93 -25.00
C LYS A 172 18.99 -6.19 -25.00
N VAL A 173 18.26 -5.56 -24.09
CA VAL A 173 16.80 -5.61 -24.06
C VAL A 173 16.24 -4.58 -25.04
N THR A 174 15.33 -5.01 -25.92
CA THR A 174 14.72 -4.16 -26.94
C THR A 174 13.20 -4.32 -26.98
N VAL A 175 12.52 -3.31 -27.51
CA VAL A 175 11.09 -3.34 -27.81
C VAL A 175 10.90 -3.24 -29.32
N SER A 176 10.07 -4.12 -29.86
CA SER A 176 9.75 -4.17 -31.28
C SER A 176 8.76 -3.06 -31.66
N ARG A 177 8.75 -2.70 -32.95
CA ARG A 177 7.76 -1.76 -33.48
C ARG A 177 6.33 -2.27 -33.28
N ALA A 178 6.09 -3.57 -33.44
CA ALA A 178 4.77 -4.17 -33.25
C ALA A 178 4.26 -4.01 -31.81
N GLU A 179 5.11 -4.26 -30.80
CA GLU A 179 4.76 -4.03 -29.39
C GLU A 179 4.39 -2.57 -29.11
N ILE A 180 5.11 -1.61 -29.71
CA ILE A 180 4.84 -0.18 -29.54
C ILE A 180 3.51 0.20 -30.20
N LEU A 181 3.29 -0.24 -31.45
CA LEU A 181 2.07 0.09 -32.19
C LEU A 181 0.83 -0.51 -31.53
N GLY A 182 0.91 -1.72 -31.00
CA GLY A 182 -0.20 -2.34 -30.28
C GLY A 182 -0.65 -1.58 -29.03
N GLN A 183 0.22 -0.76 -28.44
CA GLN A 183 -0.11 0.13 -27.31
C GLN A 183 -0.54 1.53 -27.75
N LEU A 184 -0.22 1.94 -28.98
CA LEU A 184 -0.59 3.23 -29.56
C LEU A 184 -1.92 3.18 -30.32
N GLU A 185 -2.43 2.00 -30.64
CA GLU A 185 -3.71 1.85 -31.30
C GLU A 185 -4.81 2.50 -30.44
N GLN A 186 -5.59 3.37 -31.07
CA GLN A 186 -6.67 4.11 -30.46
C GLN A 186 -7.99 3.77 -31.12
N ILE A 187 -9.05 3.90 -30.34
CA ILE A 187 -10.43 3.76 -30.79
C ILE A 187 -11.27 4.94 -30.29
N THR A 188 -12.15 5.42 -31.16
CA THR A 188 -13.15 6.44 -30.86
C THR A 188 -14.51 5.92 -31.29
N VAL A 189 -15.45 5.86 -30.35
CA VAL A 189 -16.82 5.40 -30.60
C VAL A 189 -17.82 6.45 -30.13
N SER A 190 -18.94 6.55 -30.81
CA SER A 190 -20.12 7.27 -30.33
C SER A 190 -21.18 6.26 -29.94
N HIS A 191 -21.89 6.50 -28.83
CA HIS A 191 -22.99 5.63 -28.45
C HIS A 191 -24.22 6.38 -27.93
N ILE A 192 -25.36 5.70 -28.04
CA ILE A 192 -26.64 6.10 -27.44
C ILE A 192 -27.06 4.96 -26.52
N LEU A 193 -27.12 5.23 -25.22
CA LEU A 193 -27.63 4.29 -24.23
C LEU A 193 -29.13 4.53 -24.05
N ILE A 194 -29.94 3.52 -24.32
CA ILE A 194 -31.32 3.44 -23.85
C ILE A 194 -31.34 2.58 -22.59
N GLY A 195 -31.40 3.24 -21.45
CA GLY A 195 -31.35 2.61 -20.13
C GLY A 195 -32.66 1.94 -19.73
N LEU A 196 -32.58 1.03 -18.75
CA LEU A 196 -33.75 0.50 -18.03
C LEU A 196 -34.39 1.53 -17.09
N LYS A 197 -33.80 2.72 -17.00
CA LYS A 197 -34.39 3.91 -16.42
C LYS A 197 -34.09 5.09 -17.33
N ASP A 198 -35.04 6.01 -17.44
CA ASP A 198 -34.82 7.24 -18.20
C ASP A 198 -33.97 8.25 -17.42
N GLY A 199 -33.64 9.37 -18.07
CA GLY A 199 -32.90 10.49 -17.45
C GLY A 199 -33.58 11.12 -16.22
N ASN A 200 -34.86 10.85 -15.97
CA ASN A 200 -35.60 11.25 -14.77
C ASN A 200 -35.77 10.10 -13.76
N ASN A 201 -35.00 9.02 -13.94
CA ASN A 201 -35.01 7.81 -13.12
C ASN A 201 -36.34 7.03 -13.15
N LYS A 202 -37.20 7.27 -14.16
CA LYS A 202 -38.43 6.50 -14.37
C LYS A 202 -38.07 5.14 -14.97
N PRO A 203 -38.59 4.01 -14.43
CA PRO A 203 -38.27 2.69 -14.95
C PRO A 203 -38.81 2.46 -16.36
N ARG A 204 -38.05 1.74 -17.17
CA ARG A 204 -38.45 1.12 -18.44
C ARG A 204 -38.30 -0.39 -18.31
N THR A 205 -39.27 -1.13 -18.82
CA THR A 205 -39.10 -2.57 -19.02
C THR A 205 -38.06 -2.85 -20.10
N ASP A 206 -37.54 -4.06 -20.14
CA ASP A 206 -36.58 -4.47 -21.16
C ASP A 206 -37.15 -4.30 -22.59
N GLY A 207 -38.41 -4.70 -22.80
CA GLY A 207 -39.10 -4.55 -24.08
C GLY A 207 -39.30 -3.09 -24.50
N GLN A 208 -39.62 -2.19 -23.56
CA GLN A 208 -39.74 -0.76 -23.84
C GLN A 208 -38.38 -0.14 -24.21
N ALA A 209 -37.31 -0.51 -23.50
CA ALA A 209 -35.97 -0.05 -23.82
C ALA A 209 -35.51 -0.56 -25.19
N LEU A 210 -35.79 -1.82 -25.52
CA LEU A 210 -35.47 -2.40 -26.82
C LEU A 210 -36.25 -1.73 -27.95
N GLN A 211 -37.55 -1.49 -27.77
CA GLN A 211 -38.37 -0.81 -28.77
C GLN A 211 -37.82 0.59 -29.07
N LEU A 212 -37.55 1.39 -28.03
CA LEU A 212 -36.98 2.73 -28.21
C LEU A 212 -35.58 2.68 -28.83
N ALA A 213 -34.75 1.69 -28.45
CA ALA A 213 -33.43 1.51 -29.06
C ALA A 213 -33.53 1.19 -30.56
N ASN A 214 -34.50 0.36 -30.97
CA ASN A 214 -34.75 0.06 -32.38
C ASN A 214 -35.23 1.30 -33.14
N GLU A 215 -36.11 2.12 -32.56
CA GLU A 215 -36.56 3.38 -33.17
C GLU A 215 -35.40 4.36 -33.37
N VAL A 216 -34.53 4.51 -32.37
CA VAL A 216 -33.35 5.37 -32.45
C VAL A 216 -32.33 4.83 -33.46
N TYR A 217 -32.13 3.50 -33.49
CA TYR A 217 -31.28 2.84 -34.49
C TYR A 217 -31.77 3.14 -35.92
N GLN A 218 -33.07 3.01 -36.18
CA GLN A 218 -33.65 3.33 -37.50
C GLN A 218 -33.38 4.78 -37.89
N LYS A 219 -33.63 5.75 -36.98
CA LYS A 219 -33.35 7.18 -37.20
C LYS A 219 -31.86 7.42 -37.51
N ALA A 220 -30.97 6.76 -36.79
CA ALA A 220 -29.52 6.91 -36.98
C ALA A 220 -29.08 6.34 -38.33
N THR A 221 -29.57 5.16 -38.72
CA THR A 221 -29.24 4.53 -40.01
C THR A 221 -29.87 5.21 -41.22
N ALA A 222 -30.96 5.96 -41.03
CA ALA A 222 -31.59 6.78 -42.07
C ALA A 222 -30.84 8.09 -42.37
N GLY A 223 -29.64 8.28 -41.82
CA GLY A 223 -28.83 9.49 -42.01
C GLY A 223 -29.08 10.60 -40.99
N GLY A 224 -29.79 10.32 -39.88
CA GLY A 224 -29.95 11.27 -38.79
C GLY A 224 -28.62 11.63 -38.13
N ASP A 225 -28.49 12.87 -37.64
CA ASP A 225 -27.32 13.30 -36.88
C ASP A 225 -27.22 12.54 -35.56
N PHE A 226 -26.28 11.59 -35.50
CA PHE A 226 -26.06 10.73 -34.35
C PHE A 226 -25.78 11.53 -33.07
N ALA A 227 -25.07 12.66 -33.15
CA ALA A 227 -24.76 13.46 -31.97
C ALA A 227 -26.02 14.13 -31.39
N GLN A 228 -26.94 14.56 -32.26
CA GLN A 228 -28.24 15.09 -31.82
C GLN A 228 -29.12 13.99 -31.26
N LEU A 229 -29.15 12.81 -31.89
CA LEU A 229 -29.85 11.64 -31.37
C LEU A 229 -29.30 11.23 -30.00
N ALA A 230 -27.98 11.26 -29.80
CA ALA A 230 -27.37 10.98 -28.50
C ALA A 230 -27.79 12.00 -27.44
N LYS A 231 -27.78 13.29 -27.75
CA LYS A 231 -28.25 14.33 -26.81
C LYS A 231 -29.71 14.15 -26.43
N GLN A 232 -30.54 13.81 -27.41
CA GLN A 232 -31.99 13.69 -27.24
C GLN A 232 -32.39 12.41 -26.50
N TYR A 233 -31.83 11.26 -26.89
CA TYR A 233 -32.33 9.95 -26.47
C TYR A 233 -31.41 9.22 -25.49
N SER A 234 -30.12 9.56 -25.41
CA SER A 234 -29.20 8.84 -24.54
C SER A 234 -29.46 9.14 -23.07
N ASP A 235 -29.57 8.07 -22.29
CA ASP A 235 -29.63 8.08 -20.84
C ASP A 235 -28.23 8.00 -20.21
N ASP A 236 -27.15 7.90 -21.00
CA ASP A 236 -25.79 7.96 -20.46
C ASP A 236 -25.40 9.40 -20.07
N PRO A 237 -25.31 9.72 -18.77
CA PRO A 237 -24.95 11.08 -18.34
C PRO A 237 -23.51 11.46 -18.67
N GLY A 238 -22.64 10.49 -18.96
CA GLY A 238 -21.21 10.70 -19.21
C GLY A 238 -20.90 11.22 -20.61
N SER A 239 -21.68 10.81 -21.62
CA SER A 239 -21.43 11.14 -23.03
C SER A 239 -22.57 11.85 -23.75
N LYS A 240 -23.83 11.77 -23.27
CA LYS A 240 -25.00 12.33 -23.99
C LYS A 240 -24.80 13.76 -24.47
N ASP A 241 -24.32 14.65 -23.59
CA ASP A 241 -24.15 16.07 -23.87
C ASP A 241 -23.00 16.34 -24.86
N LYS A 242 -22.12 15.36 -25.05
CA LYS A 242 -20.99 15.35 -25.99
C LYS A 242 -21.31 14.59 -27.29
N GLY A 243 -22.59 14.34 -27.56
CA GLY A 243 -23.00 13.59 -28.74
C GLY A 243 -22.73 12.09 -28.67
N GLY A 244 -22.57 11.53 -27.47
CA GLY A 244 -22.33 10.10 -27.28
C GLY A 244 -20.87 9.67 -27.38
N VAL A 245 -19.93 10.60 -27.61
CA VAL A 245 -18.53 10.28 -27.94
C VAL A 245 -17.75 9.77 -26.72
N TYR A 246 -17.09 8.64 -26.90
CA TYR A 246 -16.00 8.10 -26.09
C TYR A 246 -14.72 7.96 -26.92
N GLY A 247 -13.65 8.58 -26.44
CA GLY A 247 -12.33 8.54 -27.06
C GLY A 247 -11.86 9.90 -27.59
N PRO A 248 -10.72 9.94 -28.29
CA PRO A 248 -9.85 8.79 -28.59
C PRO A 248 -9.23 8.19 -27.33
N MET A 249 -9.16 6.86 -27.25
CA MET A 249 -8.51 6.16 -26.13
C MET A 249 -7.72 4.95 -26.60
N PRO A 250 -6.64 4.54 -25.91
CA PRO A 250 -5.90 3.33 -26.24
C PRO A 250 -6.81 2.10 -26.29
N THR A 251 -6.73 1.29 -27.35
CA THR A 251 -7.58 0.12 -27.57
C THR A 251 -7.47 -0.90 -26.44
N GLY A 252 -6.28 -1.06 -25.85
CA GLY A 252 -6.09 -1.90 -24.66
C GLY A 252 -6.86 -1.40 -23.42
N GLN A 253 -6.90 -0.07 -23.22
CA GLN A 253 -7.71 0.54 -22.17
C GLN A 253 -9.20 0.35 -22.46
N PHE A 254 -9.65 0.60 -23.69
CA PHE A 254 -11.04 0.41 -24.10
C PHE A 254 -11.55 -1.01 -23.80
N LYS A 255 -10.74 -2.03 -24.11
CA LYS A 255 -11.04 -3.44 -23.85
C LYS A 255 -11.20 -3.79 -22.36
N THR A 256 -10.56 -3.04 -21.47
CA THR A 256 -10.52 -3.35 -20.03
C THR A 256 -11.41 -2.44 -19.19
N SER A 257 -11.77 -1.25 -19.69
CA SER A 257 -12.54 -0.26 -18.94
C SER A 257 -14.03 -0.20 -19.28
N MET A 258 -14.50 -0.97 -20.26
CA MET A 258 -15.88 -0.95 -20.76
C MET A 258 -16.56 -2.32 -20.60
N ASP A 259 -17.89 -2.34 -20.68
CA ASP A 259 -18.67 -3.57 -20.67
C ASP A 259 -18.30 -4.47 -21.86
N LYS A 260 -18.19 -5.78 -21.63
CA LYS A 260 -17.64 -6.72 -22.62
C LYS A 260 -18.46 -6.73 -23.92
N GLN A 261 -19.79 -6.75 -23.82
CA GLN A 261 -20.67 -6.79 -24.99
C GLN A 261 -20.56 -5.50 -25.81
N PHE A 262 -20.38 -4.36 -25.13
CA PHE A 262 -20.14 -3.07 -25.79
C PHE A 262 -18.81 -3.05 -26.56
N VAL A 263 -17.74 -3.57 -25.93
CA VAL A 263 -16.40 -3.68 -26.54
C VAL A 263 -16.45 -4.58 -27.77
N ASP A 264 -16.99 -5.79 -27.63
CA ASP A 264 -17.03 -6.78 -28.71
C ASP A 264 -17.81 -6.22 -29.93
N ALA A 265 -18.93 -5.54 -29.68
CA ALA A 265 -19.71 -4.92 -30.74
C ALA A 265 -18.97 -3.74 -31.40
N SER A 266 -18.28 -2.91 -30.61
CA SER A 266 -17.51 -1.77 -31.14
C SER A 266 -16.36 -2.21 -32.03
N LEU A 267 -15.61 -3.24 -31.64
CA LEU A 267 -14.47 -3.78 -32.38
C LEU A 267 -14.88 -4.56 -33.64
N ALA A 268 -16.14 -4.94 -33.77
CA ALA A 268 -16.67 -5.60 -34.96
C ALA A 268 -17.15 -4.61 -36.04
N LEU A 269 -17.25 -3.32 -35.72
CA LEU A 269 -17.68 -2.27 -36.65
C LEU A 269 -16.52 -1.78 -37.51
N LYS A 270 -16.85 -1.28 -38.70
CA LYS A 270 -15.95 -0.46 -39.52
C LYS A 270 -16.18 1.03 -39.22
N ALA A 271 -15.18 1.88 -39.48
CA ALA A 271 -15.34 3.33 -39.30
C ALA A 271 -16.58 3.86 -40.05
N GLY A 272 -17.40 4.65 -39.36
CA GLY A 272 -18.70 5.14 -39.79
C GLY A 272 -19.88 4.18 -39.60
N GLN A 273 -19.64 2.89 -39.35
CA GLN A 273 -20.70 1.89 -39.22
C GLN A 273 -21.43 2.01 -37.88
N ILE A 274 -22.75 1.80 -37.91
CA ILE A 274 -23.64 1.78 -36.74
C ILE A 274 -24.08 0.34 -36.47
N SER A 275 -23.93 -0.11 -35.22
CA SER A 275 -24.41 -1.40 -34.72
C SER A 275 -25.93 -1.42 -34.52
N LYS A 276 -26.52 -2.62 -34.63
CA LYS A 276 -27.86 -2.88 -34.08
C LYS A 276 -27.85 -2.69 -32.55
N PRO A 277 -29.00 -2.48 -31.88
CA PRO A 277 -29.04 -2.39 -30.43
C PRO A 277 -28.33 -3.56 -29.72
N VAL A 278 -27.33 -3.23 -28.90
CA VAL A 278 -26.50 -4.17 -28.16
C VAL A 278 -26.93 -4.18 -26.71
N LYS A 279 -27.34 -5.34 -26.19
CA LYS A 279 -27.74 -5.49 -24.79
C LYS A 279 -26.51 -5.56 -23.87
N THR A 280 -26.53 -4.76 -22.81
CA THR A 280 -25.58 -4.81 -21.68
C THR A 280 -26.35 -4.79 -20.35
N GLN A 281 -25.63 -4.81 -19.23
CA GLN A 281 -26.23 -4.58 -17.90
C GLN A 281 -26.87 -3.19 -17.73
N PHE A 282 -26.49 -2.21 -18.56
CA PHE A 282 -26.99 -0.83 -18.46
C PHE A 282 -28.26 -0.58 -19.28
N GLY A 283 -28.57 -1.46 -20.23
CA GLY A 283 -29.68 -1.26 -21.17
C GLY A 283 -29.30 -1.72 -22.57
N TYR A 284 -29.72 -0.94 -23.57
CA TYR A 284 -29.42 -1.18 -24.97
C TYR A 284 -28.56 -0.04 -25.53
N HIS A 285 -27.47 -0.39 -26.18
CA HIS A 285 -26.55 0.58 -26.79
C HIS A 285 -26.68 0.54 -28.31
N ILE A 286 -26.86 1.70 -28.94
CA ILE A 286 -26.59 1.89 -30.36
C ILE A 286 -25.20 2.49 -30.44
N ILE A 287 -24.28 1.81 -31.10
CA ILE A 287 -22.86 2.17 -31.14
C ILE A 287 -22.46 2.48 -32.57
N ARG A 288 -21.70 3.56 -32.78
CA ARG A 288 -21.02 3.89 -34.02
C ARG A 288 -19.51 3.91 -33.80
N LEU A 289 -18.75 3.27 -34.67
CA LEU A 289 -17.30 3.45 -34.69
C LEU A 289 -16.98 4.73 -35.43
N ASP A 290 -16.42 5.73 -34.75
CA ASP A 290 -16.08 7.02 -35.38
C ASP A 290 -14.70 6.94 -36.04
N ALA A 291 -13.71 6.40 -35.32
CA ALA A 291 -12.35 6.25 -35.81
C ALA A 291 -11.62 5.12 -35.07
N GLU A 292 -10.68 4.49 -35.76
CA GLU A 292 -9.72 3.54 -35.20
C GLU A 292 -8.36 3.71 -35.87
N GLY A 293 -7.30 3.34 -35.17
CA GLY A 293 -5.94 3.32 -35.71
C GLY A 293 -4.94 4.10 -34.86
N LEU A 294 -3.84 4.50 -35.49
CA LEU A 294 -2.77 5.21 -34.79
C LEU A 294 -3.08 6.71 -34.67
N PRO A 295 -2.67 7.37 -33.57
CA PRO A 295 -2.70 8.82 -33.49
C PRO A 295 -1.89 9.43 -34.65
N THR A 296 -2.27 10.63 -35.08
CA THR A 296 -1.67 11.33 -36.23
C THR A 296 -0.83 12.54 -35.80
N GLY A 297 0.00 13.08 -36.70
CA GLY A 297 0.69 14.36 -36.50
C GLY A 297 1.79 14.35 -35.43
N THR A 298 1.96 15.47 -34.72
CA THR A 298 2.94 15.64 -33.64
C THR A 298 2.69 14.71 -32.47
N ASP A 299 1.42 14.37 -32.23
CA ASP A 299 1.00 13.50 -31.15
C ASP A 299 1.53 12.08 -31.33
N TYR A 300 1.58 11.58 -32.56
CA TYR A 300 2.15 10.27 -32.87
C TYR A 300 3.61 10.15 -32.42
N LYS A 301 4.46 11.12 -32.77
CA LYS A 301 5.91 11.05 -32.49
C LYS A 301 6.18 11.04 -30.99
N GLU A 302 5.51 11.93 -30.25
CA GLU A 302 5.69 12.03 -28.80
C GLU A 302 5.11 10.82 -28.07
N GLN A 303 3.90 10.37 -28.44
CA GLN A 303 3.31 9.17 -27.85
C GLN A 303 4.14 7.93 -28.17
N TYR A 304 4.64 7.79 -29.40
CA TYR A 304 5.52 6.68 -29.78
C TYR A 304 6.76 6.62 -28.91
N LYS A 305 7.44 7.77 -28.70
CA LYS A 305 8.62 7.83 -27.85
C LYS A 305 8.28 7.46 -26.40
N GLN A 306 7.16 7.96 -25.87
CA GLN A 306 6.72 7.66 -24.50
C GLN A 306 6.39 6.17 -24.33
N VAL A 307 5.55 5.61 -25.20
CA VAL A 307 5.17 4.18 -25.18
C VAL A 307 6.41 3.30 -25.33
N ARG A 308 7.29 3.59 -26.29
CA ARG A 308 8.55 2.85 -26.46
C ARG A 308 9.39 2.86 -25.19
N ASN A 309 9.58 4.02 -24.58
CA ASN A 309 10.42 4.16 -23.39
C ASN A 309 9.80 3.43 -22.18
N ASN A 310 8.48 3.53 -22.00
CA ASN A 310 7.76 2.85 -20.92
C ASN A 310 7.81 1.33 -21.08
N LEU A 311 7.52 0.82 -22.28
CA LEU A 311 7.65 -0.61 -22.59
C LEU A 311 9.08 -1.12 -22.38
N LEU A 312 10.08 -0.32 -22.78
CA LEU A 312 11.48 -0.69 -22.59
C LEU A 312 11.83 -0.81 -21.11
N ILE A 313 11.40 0.15 -20.28
CA ILE A 313 11.60 0.13 -18.83
C ILE A 313 10.91 -1.10 -18.21
N GLN A 314 9.66 -1.36 -18.54
CA GLN A 314 8.93 -2.53 -18.04
C GLN A 314 9.62 -3.84 -18.44
N LYS A 315 9.99 -3.97 -19.72
CA LYS A 315 10.61 -5.19 -20.26
C LYS A 315 11.99 -5.44 -19.66
N VAL A 316 12.80 -4.39 -19.46
CA VAL A 316 14.10 -4.57 -18.81
C VAL A 316 13.91 -4.93 -17.34
N GLN A 317 13.01 -4.28 -16.60
CA GLN A 317 12.78 -4.58 -15.18
C GLN A 317 12.23 -6.00 -14.96
N GLY A 318 11.41 -6.50 -15.90
CA GLY A 318 10.93 -7.88 -15.89
C GLY A 318 11.90 -8.92 -16.48
N SER A 319 13.07 -8.50 -16.97
CA SER A 319 14.04 -9.44 -17.57
C SER A 319 14.90 -10.14 -16.51
N PRO A 320 15.19 -11.44 -16.66
CA PRO A 320 16.09 -12.16 -15.75
C PRO A 320 17.47 -11.49 -15.64
N ALA A 321 18.01 -10.99 -16.75
CA ALA A 321 19.30 -10.32 -16.77
C ALA A 321 19.36 -9.05 -15.89
N TYR A 322 18.25 -8.30 -15.81
CA TYR A 322 18.16 -7.15 -14.93
C TYR A 322 18.01 -7.58 -13.47
N THR A 323 17.14 -8.56 -13.20
CA THR A 323 16.97 -9.13 -11.85
C THR A 323 18.29 -9.67 -11.29
N ASP A 324 19.04 -10.42 -12.09
CA ASP A 324 20.35 -10.96 -11.73
C ASP A 324 21.38 -9.84 -11.49
N TRP A 325 21.36 -8.79 -12.32
CA TRP A 325 22.20 -7.63 -12.12
C TRP A 325 21.88 -6.89 -10.81
N VAL A 326 20.60 -6.62 -10.51
CA VAL A 326 20.17 -5.99 -9.26
C VAL A 326 20.59 -6.84 -8.06
N LYS A 327 20.36 -8.15 -8.12
CA LYS A 327 20.79 -9.10 -7.08
C LYS A 327 22.30 -9.06 -6.88
N LYS A 328 23.08 -9.06 -7.96
CA LYS A 328 24.55 -9.01 -7.93
C LYS A 328 25.05 -7.73 -7.25
N ILE A 329 24.54 -6.56 -7.62
CA ILE A 329 24.99 -5.30 -7.01
C ILE A 329 24.59 -5.21 -5.54
N ALA A 330 23.41 -5.73 -5.17
CA ALA A 330 22.95 -5.77 -3.79
C ALA A 330 23.83 -6.69 -2.92
N LEU A 331 24.17 -7.89 -3.43
CA LEU A 331 25.07 -8.81 -2.74
C LEU A 331 26.49 -8.24 -2.59
N GLN A 332 27.00 -7.54 -3.61
CA GLN A 332 28.30 -6.87 -3.52
C GLN A 332 28.27 -5.73 -2.49
N ALA A 333 27.22 -4.92 -2.50
CA ALA A 333 27.01 -3.84 -1.54
C ALA A 333 26.88 -4.35 -0.10
N GLN A 334 26.18 -5.48 0.10
CA GLN A 334 26.03 -6.13 1.40
C GLN A 334 27.39 -6.58 1.97
N LYS A 335 28.29 -7.11 1.13
CA LYS A 335 29.65 -7.51 1.56
C LYS A 335 30.49 -6.32 2.05
N ASN A 336 30.23 -5.13 1.52
CA ASN A 336 30.95 -3.90 1.84
C ASN A 336 30.13 -2.96 2.73
N MET A 337 29.18 -3.51 3.49
CA MET A 337 28.42 -2.71 4.45
C MET A 337 29.13 -2.63 5.80
N GLU A 338 28.95 -1.51 6.48
CA GLU A 338 29.38 -1.31 7.86
C GLU A 338 28.15 -0.91 8.68
N ILE A 339 27.78 -1.69 9.71
CA ILE A 339 26.76 -1.27 10.66
C ILE A 339 27.41 -0.34 11.69
N ILE A 340 27.03 0.94 11.63
CA ILE A 340 27.51 1.99 12.54
C ILE A 340 26.70 1.96 13.83
N ASP A 341 25.40 1.72 13.71
CA ASP A 341 24.50 1.70 14.86
C ASP A 341 24.81 0.52 15.79
N PRO A 342 25.06 0.78 17.09
CA PRO A 342 25.50 -0.26 18.01
C PRO A 342 24.41 -1.30 18.32
N GLY A 343 23.12 -0.91 18.39
CA GLY A 343 22.04 -1.85 18.70
C GLY A 343 21.77 -2.82 17.56
N LEU A 344 21.75 -2.32 16.32
CA LEU A 344 21.67 -3.11 15.09
C LEU A 344 22.87 -4.02 14.93
N ARG A 345 24.07 -3.50 15.20
CA ARG A 345 25.29 -4.31 15.16
C ARG A 345 25.22 -5.43 16.19
N ALA A 346 24.72 -5.15 17.40
CA ALA A 346 24.55 -6.15 18.43
C ALA A 346 23.57 -7.23 18.02
N TYR A 347 22.42 -6.86 17.46
CA TYR A 347 21.42 -7.79 16.94
C TYR A 347 21.96 -8.69 15.82
N ARG A 348 22.70 -8.14 14.85
CA ARG A 348 23.29 -8.97 13.78
C ARG A 348 24.38 -9.90 14.31
N LEU A 349 25.22 -9.43 15.25
CA LEU A 349 26.19 -10.31 15.90
C LEU A 349 25.51 -11.42 16.71
N LYS A 350 24.35 -11.14 17.32
CA LYS A 350 23.49 -12.13 18.01
C LYS A 350 23.02 -13.20 17.03
N SER A 351 22.48 -12.82 15.86
CA SER A 351 22.01 -13.79 14.86
C SER A 351 23.14 -14.62 14.22
N GLU A 352 24.36 -14.07 14.17
CA GLU A 352 25.57 -14.77 13.75
C GLU A 352 26.21 -15.62 14.87
N SER A 353 25.60 -15.70 16.06
CA SER A 353 26.14 -16.38 17.25
C SER A 353 27.49 -15.84 17.73
N LYS A 354 27.83 -14.60 17.39
CA LYS A 354 29.03 -13.87 17.88
C LYS A 354 28.72 -13.18 19.20
N TRP A 355 28.48 -13.99 20.22
CA TRP A 355 27.91 -13.55 21.50
C TRP A 355 28.76 -12.51 22.23
N ALA A 356 30.09 -12.67 22.27
CA ALA A 356 30.97 -11.76 23.00
C ALA A 356 31.02 -10.36 22.37
N GLU A 357 31.08 -10.28 21.05
CA GLU A 357 31.02 -9.03 20.30
C GLU A 357 29.63 -8.41 20.36
N SER A 358 28.58 -9.24 20.33
CA SER A 358 27.19 -8.79 20.51
C SER A 358 27.00 -8.12 21.87
N ALA A 359 27.51 -8.71 22.96
CA ALA A 359 27.44 -8.13 24.30
C ALA A 359 28.07 -6.73 24.35
N LYS A 360 29.31 -6.59 23.84
CA LYS A 360 30.01 -5.29 23.76
C LYS A 360 29.23 -4.26 22.94
N ALA A 361 28.59 -4.70 21.85
CA ALA A 361 27.79 -3.82 21.01
C ALA A 361 26.49 -3.37 21.72
N TYR A 362 25.82 -4.26 22.46
CA TYR A 362 24.65 -3.90 23.27
C TYR A 362 25.02 -2.94 24.41
N GLU A 363 26.15 -3.14 25.08
CA GLU A 363 26.64 -2.19 26.09
C GLU A 363 26.83 -0.79 25.51
N LYS A 364 27.44 -0.70 24.32
CA LYS A 364 27.57 0.56 23.59
C LYS A 364 26.22 1.14 23.15
N ALA A 365 25.25 0.29 22.82
CA ALA A 365 23.91 0.72 22.45
C ALA A 365 23.20 1.39 23.63
N LEU A 366 23.25 0.77 24.81
CA LEU A 366 22.62 1.26 26.04
C LEU A 366 23.17 2.61 26.54
N THR A 367 24.32 3.08 26.04
CA THR A 367 24.81 4.45 26.30
C THR A 367 24.16 5.52 25.41
N LYS A 368 23.30 5.14 24.44
CA LYS A 368 22.67 6.06 23.49
C LYS A 368 21.21 6.31 23.86
N GLY A 369 20.76 7.55 23.73
CA GLY A 369 19.44 8.01 24.20
C GLY A 369 18.26 7.17 23.68
N TYR A 370 18.33 6.72 22.43
CA TYR A 370 17.29 5.88 21.83
C TYR A 370 17.14 4.50 22.49
N TYR A 371 18.26 3.82 22.78
CA TYR A 371 18.27 2.46 23.34
C TYR A 371 18.17 2.43 24.87
N LYS A 372 18.72 3.46 25.54
CA LYS A 372 18.84 3.52 27.00
C LYS A 372 17.51 3.30 27.73
N ASN A 373 16.39 3.66 27.10
CA ASN A 373 15.07 3.63 27.71
C ASN A 373 14.17 2.49 27.21
N ARG A 374 14.65 1.58 26.37
CA ARG A 374 13.81 0.50 25.84
C ARG A 374 14.02 -0.82 26.57
N ALA A 375 12.92 -1.40 27.03
CA ALA A 375 12.89 -2.71 27.68
C ALA A 375 13.56 -3.80 26.82
N ASP A 376 13.18 -3.86 25.54
CA ASP A 376 13.67 -4.87 24.59
C ASP A 376 15.19 -4.89 24.43
N THR A 377 15.87 -3.75 24.53
CA THR A 377 17.32 -3.67 24.39
C THR A 377 18.01 -4.31 25.60
N TYR A 378 17.47 -4.12 26.80
CA TYR A 378 17.98 -4.80 28.00
C TYR A 378 17.67 -6.30 27.97
N ILE A 379 16.47 -6.69 27.51
CA ILE A 379 16.07 -8.09 27.34
C ILE A 379 17.04 -8.78 26.38
N ASP A 380 17.21 -8.24 25.17
CA ASP A 380 18.08 -8.80 24.15
C ASP A 380 19.53 -8.94 24.61
N ALA A 381 20.05 -7.91 25.29
CA ALA A 381 21.40 -7.91 25.82
C ALA A 381 21.57 -8.92 26.96
N SER A 382 20.54 -9.11 27.78
CA SER A 382 20.54 -10.12 28.84
C SER A 382 20.57 -11.54 28.28
N ASP A 383 19.84 -11.81 27.19
CA ASP A 383 19.88 -13.11 26.50
C ASP A 383 21.30 -13.44 26.04
N VAL A 384 22.01 -12.45 25.49
CA VAL A 384 23.40 -12.64 25.05
C VAL A 384 24.30 -13.05 26.23
N TYR A 385 24.13 -12.41 27.39
CA TYR A 385 24.85 -12.80 28.60
C TYR A 385 24.48 -14.21 29.09
N LEU A 386 23.22 -14.63 28.95
CA LEU A 386 22.81 -15.99 29.27
C LEU A 386 23.44 -17.02 28.32
N GLN A 387 23.52 -16.73 27.01
CA GLN A 387 24.22 -17.58 26.04
C GLN A 387 25.74 -17.69 26.33
N LEU A 388 26.33 -16.62 26.84
CA LEU A 388 27.72 -16.61 27.35
C LEU A 388 27.89 -17.35 28.69
N LYS A 389 26.83 -17.95 29.24
CA LYS A 389 26.81 -18.59 30.57
C LYS A 389 27.18 -17.62 31.70
N GLN A 390 26.76 -16.36 31.58
CA GLN A 390 26.99 -15.29 32.56
C GLN A 390 25.67 -14.75 33.15
N PRO A 391 24.89 -15.58 33.87
CA PRO A 391 23.59 -15.15 34.38
C PRO A 391 23.65 -14.02 35.41
N LYS A 392 24.74 -13.93 36.19
CA LYS A 392 24.97 -12.80 37.10
C LYS A 392 25.09 -11.47 36.34
N SER A 393 25.78 -11.46 35.20
CA SER A 393 25.90 -10.28 34.33
C SER A 393 24.55 -9.91 33.72
N ALA A 394 23.77 -10.90 33.27
CA ALA A 394 22.41 -10.68 32.76
C ALA A 394 21.50 -10.02 33.82
N ILE A 395 21.48 -10.54 35.05
CA ILE A 395 20.70 -9.97 36.16
C ILE A 395 21.18 -8.54 36.48
N ALA A 396 22.50 -8.33 36.56
CA ALA A 396 23.07 -7.03 36.87
C ALA A 396 22.76 -5.99 35.79
N LEU A 397 22.72 -6.41 34.51
CA LEU A 397 22.33 -5.56 33.40
C LEU A 397 20.86 -5.17 33.47
N LEU A 398 19.96 -6.15 33.62
CA LEU A 398 18.52 -5.90 33.70
C LEU A 398 18.23 -4.93 34.85
N LYS A 399 18.78 -5.15 36.04
CA LYS A 399 18.60 -4.23 37.19
C LYS A 399 19.00 -2.77 36.96
N LYS A 400 19.81 -2.46 35.94
CA LYS A 400 20.20 -1.09 35.57
C LYS A 400 19.18 -0.41 34.64
N ALA A 401 18.17 -1.14 34.15
CA ALA A 401 17.15 -0.60 33.28
C ALA A 401 16.35 0.52 34.00
N PRO A 402 16.01 1.62 33.29
CA PRO A 402 15.21 2.69 33.87
C PRO A 402 13.80 2.21 34.18
N ALA A 403 13.13 2.84 35.15
CA ALA A 403 11.78 2.44 35.60
C ALA A 403 10.78 2.25 34.44
N ALA A 404 10.80 3.16 33.45
CA ALA A 404 9.94 3.09 32.26
C ALA A 404 10.17 1.82 31.41
N ALA A 405 11.36 1.23 31.44
CA ALA A 405 11.67 -0.02 30.74
C ALA A 405 11.30 -1.26 31.58
N THR A 406 11.14 -1.11 32.89
CA THR A 406 10.86 -2.24 33.79
C THR A 406 9.38 -2.60 33.87
N ASP A 407 8.47 -1.69 33.53
CA ASP A 407 7.02 -1.94 33.55
C ASP A 407 6.53 -2.57 32.23
N ALA A 408 7.13 -3.71 31.90
CA ALA A 408 6.74 -4.53 30.76
C ALA A 408 6.85 -6.01 31.13
N ILE A 409 5.82 -6.80 30.85
CA ILE A 409 5.81 -8.24 31.19
C ILE A 409 7.01 -8.98 30.59
N ASP A 410 7.37 -8.71 29.34
CA ASP A 410 8.50 -9.35 28.68
C ASP A 410 9.83 -9.09 29.41
N TYR A 411 9.97 -7.89 30.00
CA TYR A 411 11.13 -7.54 30.82
C TYR A 411 11.14 -8.31 32.15
N GLN A 412 9.99 -8.42 32.82
CA GLN A 412 9.87 -9.16 34.08
C GLN A 412 10.16 -10.66 33.86
N VAL A 413 9.67 -11.22 32.76
CA VAL A 413 9.97 -12.58 32.33
C VAL A 413 11.46 -12.78 32.05
N ALA A 414 12.11 -11.84 31.36
CA ALA A 414 13.55 -11.90 31.12
C ALA A 414 14.36 -11.90 32.44
N LEU A 415 14.01 -11.02 33.39
CA LEU A 415 14.66 -10.97 34.70
C LEU A 415 14.43 -12.25 35.51
N ALA A 416 13.19 -12.76 35.51
CA ALA A 416 12.86 -14.00 36.19
C ALA A 416 13.61 -15.21 35.59
N ASN A 417 13.68 -15.29 34.26
CA ASN A 417 14.48 -16.30 33.54
C ASN A 417 15.97 -16.20 33.91
N ALA A 418 16.54 -14.99 33.97
CA ALA A 418 17.94 -14.81 34.35
C ALA A 418 18.23 -15.32 35.78
N TYR A 419 17.32 -15.08 36.73
CA TYR A 419 17.40 -15.67 38.08
C TYR A 419 17.28 -17.19 38.06
N LYS A 420 16.34 -17.74 37.30
CA LYS A 420 16.18 -19.19 37.16
C LYS A 420 17.46 -19.85 36.64
N VAL A 421 18.07 -19.30 35.59
CA VAL A 421 19.35 -19.78 35.04
C VAL A 421 20.50 -19.61 36.04
N ASN A 422 20.45 -18.62 36.93
CA ASN A 422 21.39 -18.45 38.03
C ASN A 422 21.13 -19.39 39.23
N ASN A 423 20.28 -20.41 39.10
CA ASN A 423 19.84 -21.30 40.20
C ASN A 423 19.07 -20.59 41.33
N GLU A 424 18.41 -19.46 41.03
CA GLU A 424 17.62 -18.67 41.97
C GLU A 424 16.14 -18.60 41.53
N ALA A 425 15.58 -19.72 41.05
CA ALA A 425 14.25 -19.79 40.46
C ALA A 425 13.14 -19.22 41.36
N ALA A 426 13.24 -19.39 42.69
CA ALA A 426 12.28 -18.84 43.65
C ALA A 426 12.20 -17.30 43.60
N LYS A 427 13.32 -16.61 43.36
CA LYS A 427 13.32 -15.15 43.20
C LYS A 427 12.63 -14.74 41.91
N GLY A 428 12.89 -15.46 40.81
CA GLY A 428 12.23 -15.24 39.53
C GLY A 428 10.72 -15.44 39.63
N GLN A 429 10.27 -16.53 40.26
CA GLN A 429 8.86 -16.79 40.53
C GLN A 429 8.22 -15.68 41.37
N SER A 430 8.89 -15.21 42.43
CA SER A 430 8.36 -14.13 43.28
C SER A 430 8.16 -12.82 42.50
N ILE A 431 9.04 -12.50 41.55
CA ILE A 431 8.91 -11.32 40.68
C ILE A 431 7.65 -11.42 39.84
N LEU A 432 7.45 -12.56 39.16
CA LEU A 432 6.31 -12.78 38.27
C LEU A 432 4.98 -12.76 39.01
N VAL A 433 4.90 -13.39 40.18
CA VAL A 433 3.69 -13.38 41.02
C VAL A 433 3.33 -11.96 41.43
N LYS A 434 4.29 -11.17 41.89
CA LYS A 434 4.05 -9.76 42.28
C LYS A 434 3.59 -8.91 41.10
N TYR A 435 4.16 -9.13 39.92
CA TYR A 435 3.80 -8.38 38.72
C TYR A 435 2.38 -8.71 38.24
N GLY A 436 1.97 -9.98 38.30
CA GLY A 436 0.59 -10.38 38.03
C GLY A 436 -0.40 -9.76 39.03
N GLN A 437 -0.04 -9.72 40.31
CA GLN A 437 -0.88 -9.08 41.35
C GLN A 437 -1.06 -7.57 41.12
N SER A 438 -0.02 -6.85 40.67
CA SER A 438 -0.14 -5.41 40.38
C SER A 438 -0.90 -5.11 39.09
N HIS A 439 -1.15 -6.12 38.25
CA HIS A 439 -1.83 -6.02 36.96
C HIS A 439 -3.03 -6.98 36.89
N ALA A 440 -3.78 -7.10 37.99
CA ALA A 440 -4.83 -8.10 38.17
C ALA A 440 -5.93 -8.08 37.09
N ASP A 441 -6.12 -6.96 36.39
CA ASP A 441 -7.12 -6.79 35.34
C ASP A 441 -6.56 -6.93 33.90
N ASP A 442 -5.26 -7.22 33.73
CA ASP A 442 -4.62 -7.30 32.41
C ASP A 442 -4.57 -8.75 31.87
N VAL A 443 -5.48 -9.04 30.94
CA VAL A 443 -5.61 -10.36 30.29
C VAL A 443 -4.33 -10.82 29.61
N LYS A 444 -3.58 -9.90 28.96
CA LYS A 444 -2.37 -10.24 28.23
C LYS A 444 -1.27 -10.66 29.20
N ILE A 445 -1.13 -9.95 30.33
CA ILE A 445 -0.16 -10.28 31.37
C ILE A 445 -0.44 -11.67 31.95
N HIS A 446 -1.69 -11.94 32.34
CA HIS A 446 -2.07 -13.24 32.91
C HIS A 446 -1.91 -14.39 31.91
N SER A 447 -2.17 -14.14 30.62
CA SER A 447 -1.89 -15.12 29.55
C SER A 447 -0.40 -15.44 29.44
N THR A 448 0.47 -14.42 29.41
CA THR A 448 1.92 -14.64 29.36
C THR A 448 2.43 -15.35 30.62
N LEU A 449 1.93 -14.99 31.80
CA LEU A 449 2.30 -15.64 33.06
C LEU A 449 1.93 -17.12 33.06
N LYS A 450 0.73 -17.48 32.58
CA LYS A 450 0.31 -18.88 32.41
C LYS A 450 1.30 -19.67 31.56
N ASP A 451 1.69 -19.13 30.40
CA ASP A 451 2.62 -19.78 29.49
C ASP A 451 4.00 -19.97 30.14
N VAL A 452 4.50 -18.95 30.83
CA VAL A 452 5.78 -18.99 31.55
C VAL A 452 5.74 -20.03 32.67
N TYR A 453 4.72 -20.01 33.53
CA TYR A 453 4.57 -20.98 34.62
C TYR A 453 4.45 -22.41 34.10
N THR A 454 3.71 -22.61 33.01
CA THR A 454 3.61 -23.90 32.33
C THR A 454 4.98 -24.37 31.83
N SER A 455 5.73 -23.50 31.14
CA SER A 455 7.08 -23.82 30.64
C SER A 455 8.11 -24.09 31.75
N TRP A 456 7.85 -23.58 32.96
CA TRP A 456 8.68 -23.82 34.14
C TRP A 456 8.22 -25.02 34.98
N GLY A 457 7.11 -25.68 34.63
CA GLY A 457 6.53 -26.78 35.39
C GLY A 457 5.84 -26.35 36.70
N LEU A 458 5.52 -25.06 36.84
CA LEU A 458 4.83 -24.49 38.00
C LEU A 458 3.32 -24.70 37.88
N THR A 459 2.87 -25.96 37.93
CA THR A 459 1.50 -26.39 37.61
C THR A 459 0.42 -25.69 38.43
N ALA A 460 0.65 -25.50 39.74
CA ALA A 460 -0.31 -24.81 40.61
C ALA A 460 -0.51 -23.33 40.22
N LEU A 461 0.58 -22.64 39.89
CA LEU A 461 0.50 -21.24 39.43
C LEU A 461 -0.12 -21.14 38.04
N ALA A 462 0.20 -22.05 37.12
CA ALA A 462 -0.43 -22.09 35.79
C ALA A 462 -1.95 -22.36 35.86
N ALA A 463 -2.38 -23.21 36.79
CA ALA A 463 -3.80 -23.45 37.07
C ALA A 463 -4.47 -22.19 37.65
N GLN A 464 -3.80 -21.49 38.57
CA GLN A 464 -4.28 -20.22 39.11
C GLN A 464 -4.48 -19.18 38.00
N GLU A 465 -3.50 -19.00 37.10
CA GLU A 465 -3.63 -18.06 35.97
C GLU A 465 -4.76 -18.45 35.02
N THR A 466 -5.01 -19.75 34.84
CA THR A 466 -6.15 -20.23 34.04
C THR A 466 -7.49 -19.81 34.65
N GLN A 467 -7.61 -19.87 35.98
CA GLN A 467 -8.80 -19.40 36.69
C GLN A 467 -8.93 -17.88 36.57
N THR A 468 -7.86 -17.12 36.80
CA THR A 468 -7.85 -15.66 36.67
C THR A 468 -8.33 -15.22 35.28
N LEU A 469 -7.85 -15.86 34.21
CA LEU A 469 -8.27 -15.56 32.84
C LEU A 469 -9.75 -15.85 32.60
N ALA A 470 -10.30 -16.94 33.16
CA ALA A 470 -11.71 -17.26 33.07
C ALA A 470 -12.57 -16.20 33.78
N ASP A 471 -12.14 -15.74 34.96
CA ASP A 471 -12.82 -14.71 35.73
C ASP A 471 -12.79 -13.35 34.99
N LEU A 472 -11.67 -12.99 34.37
CA LEU A 472 -11.54 -11.78 33.55
C LEU A 472 -12.45 -11.83 32.31
N GLN A 473 -12.49 -12.96 31.61
CA GLN A 473 -13.38 -13.15 30.46
C GLN A 473 -14.86 -13.01 30.86
N LYS A 474 -15.24 -13.59 32.00
CA LYS A 474 -16.60 -13.45 32.53
C LYS A 474 -16.92 -11.99 32.85
N LYS A 475 -16.01 -11.27 33.52
CA LYS A 475 -16.16 -9.84 33.83
C LYS A 475 -16.30 -9.00 32.57
N GLU A 476 -15.54 -9.30 31.51
CA GLU A 476 -15.65 -8.62 30.22
C GLU A 476 -17.00 -8.86 29.55
N GLN A 477 -17.50 -10.10 29.54
CA GLN A 477 -18.83 -10.44 29.03
C GLN A 477 -19.95 -9.71 29.80
N GLU A 478 -19.87 -9.67 31.13
CA GLU A 478 -20.82 -8.94 31.96
C GLU A 478 -20.80 -7.43 31.67
N ASN A 479 -19.61 -6.84 31.48
CA ASN A 479 -19.46 -5.43 31.12
C ASN A 479 -20.03 -5.14 29.72
N LEU A 480 -19.81 -6.03 28.76
CA LEU A 480 -20.37 -5.89 27.42
C LEU A 480 -21.90 -5.97 27.44
N GLN A 481 -22.48 -6.89 28.24
CA GLN A 481 -23.93 -6.97 28.43
C GLN A 481 -24.48 -5.70 29.07
N LYS A 482 -23.85 -5.16 30.12
CA LYS A 482 -24.24 -3.90 30.75
C LYS A 482 -24.17 -2.73 29.77
N TYR A 483 -23.12 -2.67 28.95
CA TYR A 483 -22.97 -1.64 27.92
C TYR A 483 -24.08 -1.73 26.86
N GLN A 484 -24.40 -2.93 26.37
CA GLN A 484 -25.50 -3.15 25.42
C GLN A 484 -26.86 -2.77 26.02
N GLN A 485 -27.12 -3.13 27.28
CA GLN A 485 -28.33 -2.72 28.01
C GLN A 485 -28.39 -1.20 28.19
N GLY A 486 -27.26 -0.54 28.47
CA GLY A 486 -27.17 0.92 28.55
C GLY A 486 -27.47 1.62 27.22
N LEU A 487 -26.97 1.10 26.10
CA LEU A 487 -27.30 1.61 24.75
C LEU A 487 -28.79 1.46 24.43
N GLN A 488 -29.42 0.36 24.86
CA GLN A 488 -30.87 0.15 24.70
C GLN A 488 -31.69 1.14 25.55
N GLN A 489 -31.21 1.49 26.75
CA GLN A 489 -31.87 2.45 27.65
C GLN A 489 -31.64 3.92 27.26
N GLN A 490 -30.57 4.25 26.52
CA GLN A 490 -30.29 5.58 25.98
C GLN A 490 -30.97 5.86 24.63
N ALA A 491 -31.59 4.84 24.01
CA ALA A 491 -32.37 4.97 22.77
C ALA A 491 -33.90 4.74 22.94
N PRO A 492 -34.60 5.31 23.94
CA PRO A 492 -36.06 5.26 23.97
C PRO A 492 -36.61 6.35 23.03
N GLY A 493 -36.58 6.09 21.71
CA GLY A 493 -37.10 7.06 20.74
C GLY A 493 -37.04 6.74 19.25
N ALA A 494 -36.58 5.57 18.80
CA ALA A 494 -36.55 5.23 17.36
C ALA A 494 -37.10 3.84 17.02
N ALA A 495 -37.90 3.23 17.89
CA ALA A 495 -38.52 1.93 17.65
C ALA A 495 -40.03 1.97 17.92
N ALA A 496 -40.72 2.92 17.29
CA ALA A 496 -42.17 2.87 17.11
C ALA A 496 -42.48 3.41 15.71
N ASN A 497 -42.14 2.63 14.67
CA ASN A 497 -42.80 2.59 13.36
C ASN A 497 -42.06 1.61 12.43
N ASN A 498 -42.30 0.31 12.60
CA ASN A 498 -42.57 -0.59 11.47
C ASN A 498 -42.97 -2.01 11.95
N PRO A 499 -44.20 -2.48 11.69
CA PRO A 499 -44.54 -3.89 11.75
C PRO A 499 -44.39 -4.52 10.36
N SER A 500 -43.34 -5.32 10.14
CA SER A 500 -43.38 -6.40 9.14
C SER A 500 -42.27 -7.40 9.41
N ALA A 501 -42.70 -8.56 9.89
CA ALA A 501 -41.90 -9.76 10.08
C ALA A 501 -41.37 -10.33 8.75
N GLN A 502 -40.31 -11.12 8.87
CA GLN A 502 -39.67 -11.95 7.84
C GLN A 502 -40.64 -12.86 7.07
N PRO A 503 -40.17 -13.42 5.94
CA PRO A 503 -40.10 -14.88 5.85
C PRO A 503 -38.69 -15.34 5.46
N ALA A 504 -38.05 -16.17 6.29
CA ALA A 504 -38.11 -17.64 6.29
C ALA A 504 -37.12 -18.26 5.30
N ALA A 505 -36.03 -18.82 5.84
CA ALA A 505 -35.13 -19.71 5.13
C ALA A 505 -35.85 -21.05 4.89
N ALA A 506 -36.05 -21.40 3.62
CA ALA A 506 -36.54 -22.72 3.23
C ALA A 506 -35.38 -23.72 3.20
N THR A 507 -35.41 -24.70 4.11
CA THR A 507 -34.62 -25.93 4.05
C THR A 507 -35.13 -26.84 2.93
N PRO A 508 -34.25 -27.51 2.15
CA PRO A 508 -34.68 -28.54 1.20
C PRO A 508 -34.93 -29.88 1.91
N ALA A 509 -36.03 -30.54 1.56
CA ALA A 509 -36.34 -31.92 1.97
C ALA A 509 -35.53 -32.95 1.14
N PRO A 510 -35.22 -34.13 1.70
CA PRO A 510 -34.38 -35.12 1.03
C PRO A 510 -35.21 -36.00 0.08
N VAL A 511 -34.67 -36.26 -1.12
CA VAL A 511 -35.21 -37.27 -2.04
C VAL A 511 -34.68 -38.65 -1.63
N LYS A 512 -35.60 -39.59 -1.36
CA LYS A 512 -35.33 -41.03 -1.39
C LYS A 512 -36.23 -41.69 -2.44
N LYS A 513 -35.55 -42.20 -3.48
CA LYS A 513 -35.97 -43.01 -4.63
C LYS A 513 -37.00 -42.41 -5.57
#